data_AF-A0A960UAJ8-F1
#
_entry.id   AF-A0A960UAJ8-F1
#
_cell.length_a   1.000
_cell.length_b   1.000
_cell.length_c   1.000
_cell.angle_alpha   90.00
_cell.angle_beta   90.00
_cell.angle_gamma   90.00
#
_symmetry.space_group_name_H-M   'P 1'
#
loop_
_entity.id
_entity.type
_entity.pdbx_description
1 polymer ?
#
loop_
_entity_poly.entity_id
_entity_poly.type
_entity_poly.pdbx_seq_one_letter_code
_entity_poly.pdbx_strand_id
1 'polypeptide(L)'
;MQRERKLIRLKNYDYSTPGAYFISICVHNRLSVFGNIINTRMELNSCGQIVEQQWKWLFEQYDYLKIDEYCIMPNHFQGIIWIRSDDDINNDDVGNSRDCSLHGRDYSLHGSIFTSQFCNKISIE
;
A
#
# COMPACT_ATOMS: atom_id res chain seq x y z
N MET A 1 -32.67 -8.71 -5.47
CA MET A 1 -32.31 -7.38 -5.99
C MET A 1 -30.84 -7.45 -6.41
N GLN A 2 -30.54 -7.59 -7.70
CA GLN A 2 -29.14 -7.57 -8.17
C GLN A 2 -28.64 -6.12 -8.05
N ARG A 3 -27.63 -5.89 -7.21
CA ARG A 3 -26.99 -4.59 -7.06
C ARG A 3 -26.12 -4.37 -8.29
N GLU A 4 -26.44 -3.39 -9.12
CA GLU A 4 -25.55 -3.01 -10.22
C GLU A 4 -24.20 -2.57 -9.64
N ARG A 5 -23.14 -3.24 -10.09
CA ARG A 5 -21.79 -2.90 -9.66
C ARG A 5 -21.44 -1.53 -10.21
N LYS A 6 -21.27 -0.56 -9.31
CA LYS A 6 -20.80 0.78 -9.66
C LYS A 6 -19.39 0.70 -10.26
N LEU A 7 -19.12 1.55 -11.23
CA LEU A 7 -17.76 1.74 -11.73
C LEU A 7 -16.90 2.30 -10.60
N ILE A 8 -15.78 1.63 -10.32
CA ILE A 8 -14.85 2.04 -9.26
C ILE A 8 -13.96 3.20 -9.75
N ARG A 9 -13.67 3.23 -11.06
CA ARG A 9 -12.87 4.29 -11.68
C ARG A 9 -13.75 5.41 -12.20
N LEU A 10 -13.36 6.64 -11.90
CA LEU A 10 -13.96 7.85 -12.44
C LEU A 10 -13.66 7.90 -13.95
N LYS A 11 -14.71 8.05 -14.76
CA LYS A 11 -14.57 8.14 -16.21
C LYS A 11 -13.83 9.43 -16.57
N ASN A 12 -12.91 9.35 -17.53
CA ASN A 12 -12.13 10.47 -18.05
C ASN A 12 -11.21 11.14 -17.01
N TYR A 13 -10.91 10.46 -15.90
CA TYR A 13 -9.91 10.92 -14.94
C TYR A 13 -8.54 10.34 -15.28
N ASP A 14 -7.51 11.19 -15.31
CA ASP A 14 -6.13 10.78 -15.51
C ASP A 14 -5.49 10.42 -14.16
N TYR A 15 -5.31 9.13 -13.93
CA TYR A 15 -4.74 8.57 -12.70
C TYR A 15 -3.21 8.73 -12.61
N SER A 16 -2.56 9.36 -13.61
CA SER A 16 -1.15 9.77 -13.52
C SER A 16 -0.97 11.12 -12.83
N THR A 17 -2.05 11.87 -12.64
CA THR A 17 -2.01 13.19 -11.99
C THR A 17 -1.58 13.08 -10.51
N PRO A 18 -0.83 14.06 -9.98
CA PRO A 18 -0.52 14.13 -8.56
C PRO A 18 -1.79 14.13 -7.69
N GLY A 19 -1.74 13.40 -6.57
CA GLY A 19 -2.88 13.27 -5.65
C GLY A 19 -2.83 12.02 -4.78
N ALA A 20 -3.83 11.89 -3.91
CA ALA A 20 -4.02 10.73 -3.04
C ALA A 20 -4.90 9.67 -3.71
N TYR A 21 -4.45 8.43 -3.66
CA TYR A 21 -5.16 7.28 -4.22
C TYR A 21 -5.34 6.19 -3.18
N PHE A 22 -6.57 5.69 -3.07
CA PHE A 22 -6.88 4.52 -2.25
C PHE A 22 -6.70 3.24 -3.06
N ILE A 23 -5.89 2.33 -2.54
CA ILE A 23 -5.61 1.02 -3.12
C ILE A 23 -6.23 -0.04 -2.21
N SER A 24 -6.94 -0.99 -2.81
CA SER A 24 -7.42 -2.19 -2.14
C SER A 24 -7.14 -3.40 -3.03
N ILE A 25 -6.48 -4.41 -2.46
CA ILE A 25 -6.11 -5.66 -3.13
C ILE A 25 -6.68 -6.80 -2.30
N CYS A 26 -7.56 -7.60 -2.90
CA CYS A 26 -8.10 -8.80 -2.28
C CYS A 26 -7.41 -10.04 -2.83
N VAL A 27 -7.09 -10.97 -1.94
CA VAL A 27 -6.57 -12.28 -2.31
C VAL A 27 -7.64 -13.04 -3.08
N HIS A 28 -7.21 -13.88 -4.03
CA HIS A 28 -8.11 -14.76 -4.77
C HIS A 28 -9.00 -15.58 -3.83
N ASN A 29 -10.30 -15.61 -4.10
CA ASN A 29 -11.32 -16.25 -3.26
C ASN A 29 -11.33 -15.80 -1.78
N ARG A 30 -10.76 -14.62 -1.47
CA ARG A 30 -10.66 -14.06 -0.11
C ARG A 30 -10.01 -15.01 0.89
N LEU A 31 -9.07 -15.85 0.43
CA LEU A 31 -8.30 -16.75 1.28
C LEU A 31 -7.43 -15.96 2.26
N SER A 32 -7.34 -16.42 3.51
CA SER A 32 -6.54 -15.82 4.57
C SER A 32 -5.05 -16.17 4.44
N VAL A 33 -4.40 -15.69 3.39
CA VAL A 33 -3.01 -16.06 3.06
C VAL A 33 -1.97 -15.18 3.73
N PHE A 34 -2.33 -13.99 4.24
CA PHE A 34 -1.38 -13.04 4.84
C PHE A 34 -1.13 -13.25 6.33
N GLY A 35 -1.89 -14.16 6.97
CA GLY A 35 -1.76 -14.47 8.38
C GLY A 35 -3.11 -14.62 9.06
N ASN A 36 -3.14 -14.46 10.39
CA ASN A 36 -4.33 -14.65 11.21
C ASN A 36 -4.51 -13.50 12.20
N ILE A 37 -5.74 -13.32 12.69
CA ILE A 37 -6.03 -12.37 13.76
C ILE A 37 -6.09 -13.15 15.08
N ILE A 38 -5.17 -12.89 16.00
CA ILE A 38 -5.13 -13.49 17.35
C ILE A 38 -5.28 -12.36 18.37
N ASN A 39 -6.21 -12.51 19.32
CA ASN A 39 -6.47 -11.50 20.35
C ASN A 39 -6.64 -10.08 19.79
N THR A 40 -7.41 -9.93 18.70
CA THR A 40 -7.65 -8.65 17.99
C THR A 40 -6.44 -8.02 17.30
N ARG A 41 -5.31 -8.72 17.23
CA ARG A 41 -4.09 -8.27 16.55
C ARG A 41 -3.83 -9.10 15.31
N MET A 42 -3.39 -8.45 14.24
CA MET A 42 -2.95 -9.14 13.04
C MET A 42 -1.55 -9.74 13.28
N GLU A 43 -1.45 -11.06 13.16
CA GLU A 43 -0.18 -11.79 13.12
C GLU A 43 0.13 -12.16 11.68
N LEU A 44 1.12 -11.47 11.10
CA LEU A 44 1.57 -11.71 9.74
C LEU A 44 2.35 -13.03 9.67
N ASN A 45 2.02 -13.85 8.67
CA ASN A 45 2.88 -14.97 8.29
C ASN A 45 3.95 -14.49 7.28
N SER A 46 4.75 -15.41 6.73
CA SER A 46 5.78 -15.08 5.73
C SER A 46 5.22 -14.31 4.52
N CYS A 47 4.05 -14.68 4.02
CA CYS A 47 3.40 -13.98 2.91
C CYS A 47 2.96 -12.56 3.30
N GLY A 48 2.38 -12.38 4.50
CA GLY A 48 2.01 -11.06 5.01
C GLY A 48 3.22 -10.14 5.22
N GLN A 49 4.33 -10.70 5.70
CA GLN A 49 5.60 -9.97 5.84
C GLN A 49 6.18 -9.55 4.49
N ILE A 50 6.09 -10.41 3.46
CA ILE A 50 6.47 -10.05 2.09
C ILE A 50 5.63 -8.87 1.60
N VAL A 51 4.30 -8.89 1.80
CA VAL A 51 3.44 -7.76 1.40
C VAL A 51 3.86 -6.47 2.10
N GLU A 52 4.10 -6.51 3.41
CA GLU A 52 4.56 -5.34 4.18
C GLU A 52 5.90 -4.81 3.65
N GLN A 53 6.85 -5.70 3.39
CA GLN A 53 8.17 -5.32 2.90
C GLN A 53 8.10 -4.71 1.49
N GLN A 54 7.34 -5.32 0.58
CA GLN A 54 7.17 -4.80 -0.78
C GLN A 54 6.44 -3.46 -0.77
N TRP A 55 5.47 -3.27 0.12
CA TRP A 55 4.80 -1.99 0.28
C TRP A 55 5.76 -0.90 0.72
N LYS A 56 6.61 -1.14 1.72
CA LYS A 56 7.62 -0.17 2.17
C LYS A 56 8.68 0.09 1.11
N TRP A 57 9.19 -0.96 0.49
CA TRP A 57 10.19 -0.87 -0.59
C TRP A 57 9.74 0.03 -1.74
N LEU A 58 8.44 0.03 -2.08
CA LEU A 58 7.89 0.89 -3.12
C LEU A 58 8.22 2.39 -2.89
N PHE A 59 8.19 2.87 -1.65
CA PHE A 59 8.44 4.27 -1.31
C PHE A 59 9.92 4.59 -1.11
N GLU A 60 10.75 3.57 -0.87
CA GLU A 60 12.21 3.71 -0.89
C GLU A 60 12.74 3.79 -2.33
N GLN A 61 12.00 3.17 -3.26
CA GLN A 61 12.39 3.06 -4.66
C GLN A 61 11.96 4.25 -5.53
N TYR A 62 10.85 4.90 -5.16
CA TYR A 62 10.23 5.94 -5.99
C TYR A 62 9.99 7.21 -5.17
N ASP A 63 10.84 8.22 -5.35
CA ASP A 63 10.79 9.49 -4.59
C ASP A 63 9.52 10.30 -4.80
N TYR A 64 8.85 10.12 -5.94
CA TYR A 64 7.57 10.76 -6.24
C TYR A 64 6.38 10.10 -5.51
N LEU A 65 6.60 8.96 -4.85
CA LEU A 65 5.58 8.30 -4.04
C LEU A 65 5.79 8.63 -2.56
N LYS A 66 4.69 8.94 -1.87
CA LYS A 66 4.69 9.09 -0.41
C LYS A 66 3.68 8.14 0.21
N ILE A 67 4.14 7.43 1.24
CA ILE A 67 3.33 6.51 2.04
C ILE A 67 2.44 7.31 3.00
N ASP A 68 1.20 6.84 3.12
CA ASP A 68 0.25 7.24 4.15
C ASP A 68 -0.26 5.96 4.85
N GLU A 69 -1.43 5.99 5.46
CA GLU A 69 -1.98 4.84 6.18
C GLU A 69 -2.18 3.60 5.29
N TYR A 70 -1.86 2.43 5.84
CA TYR A 70 -2.12 1.12 5.23
C TYR A 70 -2.47 0.06 6.28
N CYS A 71 -3.13 -1.00 5.84
CA CYS A 71 -3.58 -2.10 6.69
C CYS A 71 -3.50 -3.42 5.92
N ILE A 72 -2.82 -4.39 6.52
CA ILE A 72 -2.80 -5.79 6.06
C ILE A 72 -3.77 -6.56 6.94
N MET A 73 -4.76 -7.18 6.30
CA MET A 73 -5.69 -8.12 6.91
C MET A 73 -5.43 -9.51 6.34
N PRO A 74 -5.92 -10.61 6.93
CA PRO A 74 -5.59 -11.97 6.48
C PRO A 74 -5.78 -12.22 4.98
N ASN A 75 -6.80 -11.60 4.36
CA ASN A 75 -7.20 -11.85 2.98
C ASN A 75 -7.18 -10.62 2.07
N HIS A 76 -6.79 -9.46 2.58
CA HIS A 76 -6.74 -8.24 1.78
C HIS A 76 -5.70 -7.27 2.32
N PHE A 77 -5.25 -6.41 1.42
CA PHE A 77 -4.40 -5.29 1.69
C PHE A 77 -5.13 -4.01 1.28
N GLN A 78 -4.97 -2.96 2.05
CA GLN A 78 -5.45 -1.62 1.71
C GLN A 78 -4.43 -0.57 2.11
N GLY A 79 -4.32 0.48 1.31
CA GLY A 79 -3.39 1.57 1.60
C GLY A 79 -3.72 2.82 0.83
N ILE A 80 -3.23 3.95 1.32
CA ILE A 80 -3.28 5.23 0.66
C ILE A 80 -1.88 5.56 0.15
N ILE A 81 -1.79 5.96 -1.12
CA ILE A 81 -0.57 6.44 -1.73
C ILE A 81 -0.75 7.87 -2.20
N TRP A 82 0.31 8.67 -2.08
CA TRP A 82 0.39 9.99 -2.70
C TRP A 82 1.33 9.93 -3.89
N ILE A 83 0.85 10.35 -5.05
CA ILE A 83 1.68 10.68 -6.21
C ILE A 83 1.98 12.18 -6.13
N ARG A 84 3.26 12.56 -6.10
CA ARG A 84 3.71 13.95 -6.02
C ARG A 84 4.15 14.44 -7.40
N SER A 85 4.02 15.75 -7.62
CA SER A 85 4.62 16.42 -8.79
C SER A 85 6.13 16.54 -8.61
N ASP A 86 6.87 16.61 -9.71
CA ASP A 86 8.31 16.92 -9.70
C ASP A 86 8.60 18.25 -8.98
N ASP A 87 7.68 19.23 -9.07
CA ASP A 87 7.79 20.53 -8.38
C ASP A 87 7.75 20.42 -6.84
N ASP A 88 7.19 19.34 -6.29
CA ASP A 88 7.10 19.11 -4.84
C ASP A 88 8.33 18.36 -4.28
N ILE A 89 9.16 17.80 -5.16
CA ILE A 89 10.39 17.07 -4.83
C ILE A 89 11.52 18.11 -4.80
N ASN A 90 11.71 18.74 -3.63
CA ASN A 90 12.76 19.76 -3.46
C ASN A 90 14.17 19.17 -3.71
N ASN A 91 14.78 19.57 -4.84
CA ASN A 91 16.15 20.07 -5.06
C ASN A 91 17.37 19.45 -4.34
N ASP A 92 17.34 18.21 -3.86
CA ASP A 92 18.57 17.50 -3.47
C ASP A 92 18.72 16.24 -4.33
N ASP A 93 19.69 16.31 -5.23
CA ASP A 93 20.21 15.28 -6.13
C ASP A 93 19.53 15.04 -7.49
N VAL A 94 20.38 15.16 -8.52
CA VAL A 94 20.06 15.15 -9.95
C VAL A 94 20.06 13.69 -10.42
N GLY A 95 18.90 13.15 -10.77
CA GLY A 95 18.80 11.77 -11.23
C GLY A 95 17.53 11.47 -12.03
N ASN A 96 17.45 12.02 -13.24
CA ASN A 96 16.42 11.69 -14.21
C ASN A 96 16.56 10.23 -14.67
N SER A 97 15.86 9.29 -14.05
CA SER A 97 15.51 8.01 -14.66
C SER A 97 14.32 7.39 -13.92
N ARG A 98 13.19 7.28 -14.62
CA ARG A 98 11.97 6.58 -14.19
C ARG A 98 12.14 5.06 -14.10
N ASP A 99 13.37 4.57 -13.96
CA ASP A 99 13.66 3.16 -13.83
C ASP A 99 15.00 2.94 -13.12
N CYS A 100 14.94 2.56 -11.85
CA CYS A 100 16.07 1.98 -11.11
C CYS A 100 15.72 0.57 -10.67
N SER A 101 15.06 -0.22 -11.52
CA SER A 101 14.98 -1.66 -11.29
C SER A 101 16.39 -2.23 -11.12
N LEU A 102 16.65 -2.87 -9.97
CA LEU A 102 17.86 -3.60 -9.58
C LEU A 102 18.99 -2.80 -8.90
N HIS A 103 18.88 -2.50 -7.61
CA HIS A 103 20.07 -2.52 -6.74
C HIS A 103 19.73 -3.20 -5.41
N GLY A 104 20.30 -4.39 -5.20
CA GLY A 104 20.20 -5.12 -3.95
C GLY A 104 20.89 -4.35 -2.82
N ARG A 105 20.16 -4.07 -1.74
CA ARG A 105 20.72 -3.67 -0.46
C ARG A 105 19.91 -4.29 0.67
N ASP A 106 20.64 -4.71 1.70
CA ASP A 106 20.17 -5.52 2.81
C ASP A 106 19.20 -4.77 3.74
N TYR A 107 18.06 -5.40 4.02
CA TYR A 107 17.05 -4.86 4.94
C TYR A 107 17.46 -5.09 6.40
N SER A 108 18.01 -4.04 7.03
CA SER A 108 18.14 -3.99 8.49
C SER A 108 16.88 -3.37 9.09
N LEU A 109 16.14 -4.19 9.84
CA LEU A 109 14.92 -3.84 10.57
C LEU A 109 15.15 -2.68 11.56
N HIS A 110 14.37 -1.62 11.43
CA HIS A 110 14.00 -0.81 12.59
C HIS A 110 12.49 -0.58 12.63
N GLY A 111 11.88 -1.23 13.61
CA GLY A 111 10.45 -1.21 13.84
C GLY A 111 10.01 0.11 14.47
N SER A 112 8.76 0.46 14.18
CA SER A 112 7.92 1.28 15.04
C SER A 112 6.49 0.79 14.83
N ILE A 113 6.03 0.01 15.81
CA ILE A 113 4.70 -0.57 15.87
C ILE A 113 3.73 0.54 16.23
N PHE A 114 2.81 0.89 15.33
CA PHE A 114 1.60 1.64 15.68
C PHE A 114 0.39 1.07 14.94
N THR A 115 0.08 -0.20 15.20
CA THR A 115 -1.18 -0.83 14.77
C THR A 115 -2.10 -0.96 15.97
N SER A 116 -2.97 0.04 16.23
CA SER A 116 -4.05 -0.21 17.21
C SER A 116 -5.37 0.55 17.07
N GLN A 117 -5.60 1.42 16.07
CA GLN A 117 -6.87 2.17 16.04
C GLN A 117 -7.79 1.99 14.83
N PHE A 118 -7.37 1.36 13.73
CA PHE A 118 -8.24 1.25 12.54
C PHE A 118 -8.90 -0.11 12.29
N CYS A 119 -8.56 -1.16 13.05
CA CYS A 119 -9.11 -2.52 12.83
C CYS A 119 -10.64 -2.63 12.97
N ASN A 120 -11.33 -1.62 13.52
CA ASN A 120 -12.77 -1.70 13.79
C ASN A 120 -13.69 -1.02 12.76
N LYS A 121 -13.19 -0.48 11.64
CA LYS A 121 -14.07 0.31 10.75
C LYS A 121 -14.10 -0.04 9.27
N ILE A 122 -13.43 -1.10 8.83
CA ILE A 122 -13.50 -1.52 7.41
C ILE A 122 -14.17 -2.88 7.32
N SER A 123 -15.44 -2.90 7.73
CA SER A 123 -16.43 -3.82 7.18
C SER A 123 -17.00 -3.15 5.94
N ILE A 124 -16.43 -3.46 4.78
CA ILE A 124 -17.10 -3.21 3.50
C ILE A 124 -17.80 -4.53 3.15
N GLU A 125 -19.13 -4.48 3.21
CA GLU A 125 -20.05 -5.51 2.68
C GLU A 125 -19.63 -6.03 1.29
#